data_AF-A0A925WWI0-F1
#
_entry.id   AF-A0A925WWI0-F1
#
_cell.length_a   1.000
_cell.length_b   1.000
_cell.length_c   1.000
_cell.angle_alpha   90.00
_cell.angle_beta   90.00
_cell.angle_gamma   90.00
#
_symmetry.space_group_name_H-M   'P 1'
#
loop_
_entity.id
_entity.type
_entity.pdbx_description
1 polymer ?
#
loop_
_entity_poly.entity_id
_entity_poly.type
_entity_poly.pdbx_seq_one_letter_code
_entity_poly.pdbx_strand_id
1 'polypeptide(L)'
;MLKRTPVYDFHVSAGARMVEFAGWEMPIVYRSIIDEHEQTRKSGSIFDVSHMGRLHFTGKDAMRVLDRIVTRKIADMIVGQSRYSLVCNSAGGILDDVIV
;
A
#
# COMPACT_ATOMS: atom_id res chain seq x y z
N MET A 1 1.95 19.47 9.92
CA MET A 1 2.29 18.35 10.83
C MET A 1 2.20 17.06 10.03
N LEU A 2 3.16 16.15 10.18
CA LEU A 2 3.14 14.85 9.48
C LEU A 2 2.01 13.96 10.03
N LYS A 3 1.51 13.06 9.17
CA LYS A 3 0.49 12.07 9.57
C LYS A 3 1.14 10.91 10.34
N ARG A 4 0.38 10.25 11.21
CA ARG A 4 0.84 9.10 12.01
C ARG A 4 -0.10 7.91 11.83
N THR A 5 0.46 6.72 11.71
CA THR A 5 -0.34 5.48 11.66
C THR A 5 -0.94 5.17 13.03
N PRO A 6 -1.99 4.33 13.10
CA PRO A 6 -2.59 3.93 14.39
C PRO A 6 -1.62 3.23 15.36
N VAL A 7 -0.48 2.75 14.87
CA VAL A 7 0.54 2.02 15.65
C VAL A 7 1.85 2.80 15.79
N TYR A 8 1.83 4.12 15.57
CA TYR A 8 3.00 5.00 15.72
C TYR A 8 3.71 4.85 17.06
N ASP A 9 2.96 4.86 18.17
CA ASP A 9 3.55 4.77 19.51
C ASP A 9 4.28 3.43 19.73
N PHE A 10 3.79 2.35 19.11
CA PHE A 10 4.48 1.07 19.12
C PHE A 10 5.86 1.20 18.45
N HIS A 11 5.93 1.81 17.27
CA HIS A 11 7.19 1.99 16.54
C HIS A 11 8.22 2.77 17.37
N VAL A 12 7.79 3.87 17.99
CA VAL A 12 8.65 4.68 18.86
C VAL A 12 9.13 3.87 20.07
N SER A 13 8.22 3.17 20.74
CA SER A 13 8.57 2.34 21.92
C SER A 13 9.49 1.16 21.58
N ALA A 14 9.39 0.64 20.35
CA ALA A 14 10.24 -0.43 19.82
C ALA A 14 11.60 0.07 19.32
N GLY A 15 11.93 1.36 19.49
CA GLY A 15 13.22 1.93 19.10
C GLY A 15 13.37 2.15 17.59
N ALA A 16 12.27 2.21 16.84
CA ALA A 16 12.33 2.47 15.41
C ALA A 16 12.93 3.85 15.11
N ARG A 17 13.76 3.93 14.08
CA ARG A 17 14.15 5.22 13.50
C ARG A 17 12.98 5.74 12.66
N MET A 18 12.32 6.79 13.14
CA MET A 18 11.20 7.41 12.43
C MET A 18 11.69 8.41 11.38
N VAL A 19 11.10 8.41 10.19
CA VAL A 19 11.41 9.34 9.10
C VAL A 19 10.14 9.87 8.45
N GLU A 20 10.25 10.99 7.75
CA GLU A 20 9.20 11.45 6.83
C GLU A 20 9.18 10.58 5.58
N PHE A 21 8.03 9.97 5.29
CA PHE A 21 7.79 9.22 4.07
C PHE A 21 6.37 9.49 3.55
N ALA A 22 6.25 10.05 2.34
CA ALA A 22 4.97 10.39 1.72
C ALA A 22 4.03 11.23 2.62
N GLY A 23 4.59 12.13 3.44
CA GLY A 23 3.83 12.95 4.39
C GLY A 23 3.42 12.25 5.69
N TRP A 24 3.97 11.06 5.97
CA TRP A 24 3.77 10.29 7.22
C TRP A 24 5.07 10.15 8.01
N GLU A 25 4.96 10.00 9.33
CA GLU A 25 6.04 9.52 10.18
C GLU A 25 6.04 7.98 10.17
N MET A 26 7.03 7.38 9.50
CA MET A 26 7.13 5.93 9.31
C MET A 26 8.45 5.37 9.85
N PRO A 27 8.47 4.12 10.37
CA PRO A 27 9.70 3.46 10.79
C PRO A 27 10.52 3.04 9.56
N ILE A 28 11.75 3.53 9.42
CA ILE A 28 12.65 3.09 8.33
C ILE A 28 13.48 1.86 8.71
N VAL A 29 13.77 1.67 10.00
CA VAL A 29 14.56 0.56 10.54
C VAL A 29 14.37 0.46 12.06
N TYR A 30 14.37 -0.74 12.62
CA TYR A 30 14.39 -1.04 14.06
C TYR A 30 15.74 -1.57 14.54
N ARG A 31 16.46 -2.33 13.69
CA ARG A 31 17.79 -2.88 14.01
C ARG A 31 18.80 -2.54 12.93
N SER A 32 18.65 -3.17 11.77
CA SER A 32 19.43 -2.86 10.58
C SER A 32 18.64 -3.31 9.35
N ILE A 33 18.84 -2.62 8.21
CA ILE A 33 18.15 -2.96 6.97
C ILE A 33 18.50 -4.39 6.53
N ILE A 34 19.75 -4.83 6.75
CA ILE A 34 20.21 -6.18 6.40
C ILE A 34 19.54 -7.21 7.30
N ASP A 35 19.53 -7.01 8.62
CA ASP A 35 18.94 -7.98 9.56
C ASP A 35 17.43 -8.14 9.32
N GLU A 36 16.71 -7.04 9.06
CA GLU A 36 15.26 -7.07 8.79
C GLU A 36 14.94 -7.71 7.43
N HIS A 37 15.78 -7.48 6.43
CA HIS A 37 15.70 -8.16 5.14
C HIS A 37 15.89 -9.67 5.31
N GLU A 38 16.96 -10.08 5.99
CA GLU A 38 17.28 -11.48 6.23
C GLU A 38 16.21 -12.19 7.07
N GLN A 39 15.66 -11.53 8.09
CA GLN A 39 14.53 -12.03 8.89
C GLN A 39 13.31 -12.33 8.01
N THR A 40 12.99 -11.41 7.09
CA THR A 40 11.88 -11.57 6.15
C THR A 40 12.10 -12.75 5.20
N ARG A 41 13.35 -12.98 4.78
CA ARG A 41 13.70 -14.06 3.85
C ARG A 41 13.79 -15.43 4.51
N LYS A 42 14.30 -15.50 5.73
CA LYS A 42 14.58 -16.76 6.43
C LYS A 42 13.43 -17.22 7.32
N SER A 43 12.51 -16.33 7.68
CA SER A 43 11.39 -16.64 8.55
C SER A 43 10.15 -15.82 8.14
N GLY A 44 9.84 -14.75 8.84
CA GLY A 44 8.73 -13.87 8.56
C GLY A 44 8.87 -12.55 9.31
N SER A 45 8.20 -11.53 8.78
CA SER A 45 8.24 -10.15 9.29
C SER A 45 6.86 -9.51 9.20
N ILE A 46 6.65 -8.50 10.04
CA ILE A 46 5.44 -7.67 10.04
C ILE A 46 5.82 -6.28 9.59
N PHE A 47 5.05 -5.72 8.65
CA PHE A 47 5.24 -4.37 8.14
C PHE A 47 4.00 -3.53 8.42
N ASP A 48 4.18 -2.34 8.98
CA ASP A 48 3.09 -1.36 9.04
C ASP A 48 2.95 -0.64 7.70
N VAL A 49 1.97 -1.07 6.92
CA VAL A 49 1.59 -0.44 5.64
C VAL A 49 0.31 0.38 5.76
N SER A 50 -0.04 0.83 6.97
CA SER A 50 -1.29 1.56 7.23
C SER A 50 -1.35 2.94 6.57
N HIS A 51 -0.22 3.48 6.14
CA HIS A 51 -0.11 4.72 5.36
C HIS A 51 -0.62 4.58 3.92
N MET A 52 -0.75 3.35 3.40
CA MET A 52 -1.30 3.11 2.06
C MET A 52 -2.79 3.44 2.00
N GLY A 53 -3.21 4.03 0.88
CA GLY A 53 -4.61 4.32 0.61
C GLY A 53 -5.44 3.04 0.46
N ARG A 54 -6.66 3.05 1.01
CA ARG A 54 -7.67 2.01 0.80
C ARG A 54 -8.96 2.67 0.35
N LEU A 55 -9.45 2.28 -0.83
CA LEU A 55 -10.69 2.78 -1.40
C LEU A 55 -11.68 1.62 -1.51
N HIS A 56 -12.95 1.88 -1.20
CA HIS A 56 -14.01 0.89 -1.30
C HIS A 56 -15.05 1.35 -2.33
N PHE A 57 -15.27 0.53 -3.36
CA PHE A 57 -16.22 0.80 -4.44
C PHE A 57 -17.42 -0.12 -4.28
N THR A 58 -18.63 0.45 -4.29
CA THR A 58 -19.89 -0.29 -4.15
C THR A 58 -20.94 0.21 -5.14
N GLY A 59 -21.98 -0.60 -5.35
CA GLY A 59 -23.08 -0.30 -6.27
C GLY A 59 -22.99 -1.05 -7.60
N LYS A 60 -24.10 -1.05 -8.34
CA LYS A 60 -24.30 -1.85 -9.57
C LYS A 60 -23.29 -1.57 -10.69
N ASP A 61 -22.65 -0.40 -10.66
CA ASP A 61 -21.73 0.08 -11.68
C ASP A 61 -20.26 0.06 -11.27
N ALA A 62 -19.93 -0.41 -10.05
CA ALA A 62 -18.57 -0.34 -9.50
C ALA A 62 -17.52 -1.01 -10.42
N MET A 63 -17.78 -2.24 -10.89
CA MET A 63 -16.87 -2.94 -11.79
C MET A 63 -16.70 -2.22 -13.14
N ARG A 64 -17.79 -1.68 -13.69
CA ARG A 64 -17.77 -0.93 -14.96
C ARG A 64 -16.98 0.37 -14.85
N VAL A 65 -17.05 1.03 -13.70
CA VAL A 65 -16.25 2.23 -13.41
C VAL A 65 -14.77 1.85 -13.25
N LEU A 66 -14.46 0.79 -12.51
CA LEU A 66 -13.08 0.31 -12.35
C LEU A 66 -12.43 -0.07 -13.68
N ASP A 67 -13.14 -0.78 -14.57
CA ASP A 67 -12.69 -1.10 -15.93
C ASP A 67 -12.32 0.14 -16.77
N ARG A 68 -12.86 1.32 -16.44
CA ARG A 68 -12.52 2.59 -17.11
C ARG A 68 -11.37 3.35 -16.44
N ILE A 69 -11.07 3.04 -15.18
CA ILE A 69 -10.05 3.74 -14.38
C ILE A 69 -8.70 3.02 -14.50
N VAL A 70 -8.70 1.70 -14.50
CA VAL A 70 -7.47 0.89 -14.47
C VAL A 70 -7.16 0.24 -15.81
N THR A 71 -5.88 -0.04 -16.05
CA THR A 71 -5.39 -0.60 -17.33
C THR A 71 -5.75 -2.08 -17.55
N ARG A 72 -6.16 -2.81 -16.52
CA ARG A 72 -6.59 -4.21 -16.64
C ARG A 72 -8.08 -4.32 -16.37
N LYS A 73 -8.75 -5.18 -17.15
CA LYS A 73 -10.14 -5.53 -16.92
C LYS A 73 -10.33 -6.06 -15.50
N ILE A 74 -11.39 -5.67 -14.80
CA ILE A 74 -11.76 -6.08 -13.45
C ILE A 74 -13.08 -6.87 -13.49
N ALA A 75 -13.98 -6.57 -14.43
CA ALA A 75 -15.30 -7.20 -14.53
C ALA A 75 -15.31 -8.73 -14.72
N ASP A 76 -14.16 -9.35 -15.02
CA ASP A 76 -14.00 -10.82 -15.12
C ASP A 76 -13.38 -11.47 -13.88
N MET A 77 -13.07 -10.69 -12.84
CA MET A 77 -12.54 -11.21 -11.58
C MET A 77 -13.62 -11.92 -10.78
N ILE A 78 -13.25 -13.04 -10.17
CA ILE A 78 -14.08 -13.72 -9.19
C ILE A 78 -13.74 -13.24 -7.77
N VAL A 79 -14.70 -13.38 -6.86
CA VAL A 79 -14.53 -12.98 -5.45
C VAL A 79 -13.29 -13.63 -4.84
N GLY A 80 -12.48 -12.82 -4.15
CA GLY A 80 -11.23 -13.26 -3.51
C GLY A 80 -9.98 -13.16 -4.41
N GLN A 81 -10.13 -12.81 -5.69
CA GLN A 81 -8.99 -12.47 -6.53
C GLN A 81 -8.51 -11.04 -6.31
N SER A 82 -7.23 -10.82 -6.55
CA SER A 82 -6.61 -9.51 -6.61
C SER A 82 -5.82 -9.34 -7.91
N ARG A 83 -5.81 -8.13 -8.46
CA ARG A 83 -5.19 -7.83 -9.75
C ARG A 83 -4.39 -6.53 -9.69
N TYR A 84 -3.08 -6.65 -9.85
CA TYR A 84 -2.20 -5.50 -10.08
C TYR A 84 -2.56 -4.81 -11.38
N SER A 85 -2.78 -3.51 -11.32
CA SER A 85 -3.22 -2.66 -12.43
C SER A 85 -2.64 -1.26 -12.28
N LEU A 86 -2.67 -0.47 -13.35
CA LEU A 86 -2.20 0.91 -13.34
C LEU A 86 -3.38 1.86 -13.49
N VAL A 87 -3.29 3.03 -12.85
CA VAL A 87 -4.15 4.17 -13.11
C VAL A 87 -3.37 5.14 -13.98
N CYS A 88 -3.88 5.47 -15.16
CA CYS A 88 -3.21 6.37 -16.10
C CYS A 88 -4.00 7.67 -16.30
N ASN A 89 -3.28 8.76 -16.62
CA ASN A 89 -3.88 9.98 -17.11
C ASN A 89 -4.27 9.85 -18.60
N SER A 90 -4.92 10.88 -19.15
CA SER A 90 -5.41 10.89 -20.54
C SER A 90 -4.32 10.81 -21.61
N ALA A 91 -3.06 11.12 -21.27
CA ALA A 91 -1.91 10.98 -22.17
C ALA A 91 -1.21 9.61 -22.04
N GLY A 92 -1.74 8.71 -21.20
CA GLY A 92 -1.16 7.39 -20.94
C GLY A 92 -0.04 7.38 -19.89
N GLY A 93 0.27 8.53 -19.27
CA GLY A 93 1.21 8.59 -18.15
C GLY A 93 0.65 7.94 -16.90
N ILE A 94 1.46 7.14 -16.21
CA ILE A 94 1.04 6.44 -14.98
C ILE A 94 0.91 7.46 -13.85
N LEU A 95 -0.26 7.48 -13.21
CA LEU A 95 -0.53 8.26 -12.00
C LEU A 95 -0.25 7.45 -10.74
N ASP A 96 -0.63 6.16 -10.77
CA ASP A 96 -0.43 5.25 -9.63
C ASP A 96 -0.48 3.79 -10.10
N ASP A 97 0.07 2.89 -9.29
CA ASP A 97 -0.12 1.46 -9.41
C ASP A 97 -0.94 0.91 -8.23
N VAL A 98 -1.91 0.05 -8.53
CA VAL A 98 -2.93 -0.38 -7.57
C VAL A 98 -3.14 -1.88 -7.62
N ILE A 99 -3.55 -2.43 -6.48
CA ILE A 99 -4.12 -3.77 -6.40
C ILE A 99 -5.62 -3.61 -6.21
N VAL A 100 -6.40 -4.08 -7.19
CA VAL A 100 -7.86 -4.14 -7.14
C VAL A 100 -8.28 -5.54 -6.72
#